data_AF-A0A7W8W8T6-F1
#
_entry.id   AF-A0A7W8W8T6-F1
#
_cell.length_a   1.000
_cell.length_b   1.000
_cell.length_c   1.000
_cell.angle_alpha   90.00
_cell.angle_beta   90.00
_cell.angle_gamma   90.00
#
_symmetry.space_group_name_H-M   'P 1'
#
loop_
_entity.id
_entity.type
_entity.pdbx_description
1 polymer ?
#
loop_
_entity_poly.entity_id
_entity_poly.type
_entity_poly.pdbx_seq_one_letter_code
_entity_poly.pdbx_strand_id
1 'polypeptide(L)' 'MTRTTKTPRETLPPGIAKVLKRLHYPLEVILLCVRWYVAYSLSLRNLEEMMAERGFEVDHS' A
#
# COMPACT_ATOMS: atom_id res chain seq x y z
N MET A 1 -12.82 -25.19 -20.59
CA MET A 1 -12.85 -25.18 -19.11
C MET A 1 -11.70 -24.29 -18.61
N THR A 2 -11.93 -22.99 -18.44
CA THR A 2 -10.93 -22.07 -17.90
C THR A 2 -11.27 -21.78 -16.44
N ARG A 3 -10.45 -22.28 -15.50
CA ARG A 3 -10.54 -21.93 -14.08
C ARG A 3 -10.09 -20.48 -13.92
N THR A 4 -11.03 -19.57 -13.73
CA THR A 4 -10.72 -18.20 -13.31
C THR A 4 -10.32 -18.27 -11.83
N THR A 5 -9.03 -18.13 -11.54
CA THR A 5 -8.58 -17.87 -10.17
C THR A 5 -9.04 -16.46 -9.80
N LYS A 6 -10.22 -16.34 -9.19
CA LYS A 6 -10.72 -15.07 -8.65
C LYS A 6 -9.76 -14.62 -7.56
N THR A 7 -8.95 -13.62 -7.86
CA THR A 7 -8.16 -12.90 -6.85
C THR A 7 -9.14 -12.34 -5.81
N PRO A 8 -8.89 -12.44 -4.49
CA PRO A 8 -9.87 -12.07 -3.44
C PRO A 8 -10.39 -10.62 -3.43
N ARG A 9 -9.93 -9.77 -4.35
CA ARG A 9 -10.23 -8.34 -4.42
C ARG A 9 -11.60 -7.99 -5.04
N GLU A 10 -12.34 -8.97 -5.55
CA GLU A 10 -13.58 -8.72 -6.31
C GLU A 10 -14.77 -8.19 -5.50
N THR A 11 -14.77 -8.25 -4.16
CA THR A 11 -15.89 -7.74 -3.36
C THR A 11 -15.43 -6.99 -2.11
N LEU A 12 -14.71 -5.88 -2.29
CA LEU A 12 -14.60 -4.90 -1.21
C LEU A 12 -15.99 -4.26 -1.01
N PRO A 13 -16.52 -4.20 0.23
CA PRO A 13 -17.74 -3.46 0.52
C PRO A 13 -17.68 -2.05 -0.09
N PRO A 14 -18.77 -1.55 -0.68
CA PRO A 14 -18.76 -0.28 -1.41
C PRO A 14 -18.28 0.91 -0.56
N GLY A 15 -18.50 0.87 0.76
CA GLY A 15 -17.94 1.84 1.69
C GLY A 15 -16.41 1.83 1.74
N ILE A 16 -15.79 0.65 1.77
CA ILE A 16 -14.33 0.48 1.81
C ILE A 16 -13.72 0.89 0.47
N ALA A 17 -14.31 0.46 -0.65
CA ALA A 17 -13.84 0.85 -1.99
C ALA A 17 -13.87 2.39 -2.18
N LYS A 18 -14.87 3.07 -1.63
CA LYS A 18 -14.96 4.53 -1.65
C LYS A 18 -13.85 5.21 -0.84
N VAL A 19 -13.47 4.66 0.30
CA VAL A 19 -12.38 5.18 1.13
C VAL A 19 -11.03 4.96 0.44
N LEU A 20 -10.78 3.77 -0.11
CA LEU A 20 -9.51 3.46 -0.77
C LEU A 20 -9.25 4.33 -2.01
N LYS A 21 -10.30 4.74 -2.74
CA LYS A 21 -10.19 5.69 -3.86
C LYS A 21 -9.76 7.10 -3.45
N ARG A 22 -9.89 7.46 -2.16
CA ARG A 22 -9.49 8.78 -1.63
C ARG A 22 -8.08 8.78 -1.05
N LEU A 23 -7.40 7.64 -1.04
CA LEU A 23 -6.03 7.56 -0.57
C LEU A 23 -5.10 8.21 -1.61
N HIS A 24 -4.14 8.99 -1.14
CA HIS A 24 -3.13 9.62 -1.99
C HIS A 24 -2.24 8.56 -2.66
N TYR A 25 -1.91 7.50 -1.93
CA TYR A 25 -1.11 6.38 -2.40
C TYR A 25 -1.97 5.14 -2.64
N PRO A 26 -1.58 4.28 -3.61
CA PRO A 26 -2.17 2.96 -3.76
C PRO A 26 -2.08 2.18 -2.44
N LEU A 27 -3.13 1.42 -2.12
CA LEU A 27 -3.17 0.61 -0.89
C LEU A 27 -1.96 -0.33 -0.77
N GLU A 28 -1.49 -0.87 -1.88
CA GLU A 28 -0.33 -1.77 -1.92
C GLU A 28 0.95 -1.10 -1.42
N VAL A 29 1.12 0.19 -1.73
CA VAL A 29 2.25 1.00 -1.29
C VAL A 29 2.17 1.22 0.22
N ILE A 30 1.01 1.64 0.72
CA ILE A 30 0.80 1.89 2.16
C ILE A 30 1.05 0.62 2.97
N LEU A 31 0.52 -0.53 2.51
CA LEU A 31 0.73 -1.81 3.18
C LEU A 31 2.18 -2.27 3.15
N LEU A 32 2.93 -1.99 2.07
CA LEU A 32 4.35 -2.27 2.00
C LEU A 32 5.14 -1.46 3.03
N CYS A 33 4.88 -0.15 3.14
CA CYS A 33 5.51 0.72 4.13
C CYS A 33 5.24 0.23 5.55
N VAL A 34 3.97 -0.07 5.88
CA VAL A 34 3.59 -0.57 7.21
C VAL A 34 4.23 -1.92 7.51
N ARG A 35 4.26 -2.83 6.52
CA ARG A 35 4.90 -4.15 6.68
C ARG A 35 6.37 -4.01 7.03
N TRP A 36 7.10 -3.12 6.34
CA TRP A 36 8.52 -2.91 6.58
C TRP A 36 8.80 -2.17 7.89
N TYR A 37 7.98 -1.18 8.23
CA TYR A 37 8.04 -0.50 9.52
C TYR A 37 7.97 -1.51 10.69
N VAL A 38 6.98 -2.41 10.65
CA VAL A 38 6.74 -3.40 11.72
C VAL A 38 7.75 -4.54 11.69
N ALA A 39 8.15 -5.02 10.51
CA ALA A 39 9.01 -6.21 10.40
C ALA A 39 10.50 -5.93 10.66
N TYR A 40 10.97 -4.72 10.37
CA TYR A 40 12.41 -4.40 10.37
C TYR A 40 12.79 -3.22 11.29
N SER A 41 11.86 -2.72 12.12
CA SER A 41 12.07 -1.57 13.02
C SER A 41 12.67 -0.35 12.29
N LEU A 42 12.26 -0.13 11.04
CA LEU A 42 12.80 0.95 10.21
C LEU A 42 12.31 2.31 10.70
N SER A 43 13.18 3.32 10.60
CA SER A 43 12.78 4.70 10.81
C SER A 43 11.89 5.18 9.66
N LEU A 44 11.06 6.21 9.90
CA LEU A 44 10.24 6.82 8.84
C LEU A 44 11.11 7.45 7.73
N ARG A 45 12.29 7.98 8.07
CA ARG A 45 13.28 8.47 7.09
C ARG A 45 13.80 7.37 6.17
N ASN A 46 14.12 6.20 6.72
CA ASN A 46 14.56 5.07 5.91
C ASN A 46 13.44 4.61 4.96
N LEU A 47 12.20 4.66 5.42
CA LEU A 47 11.05 4.34 4.57
C LEU A 47 10.86 5.37 3.46
N GLU A 48 10.97 6.67 3.75
CA GLU A 48 10.96 7.72 2.74
C GLU A 48 12.03 7.48 1.67
N GLU A 49 13.28 7.24 2.05
CA GLU A 49 14.38 6.99 1.10
C GLU A 49 14.07 5.77 0.21
N MET A 50 13.63 4.66 0.82
CA MET A 50 13.24 3.45 0.08
C MET A 50 12.02 3.65 -0.84
N MET A 51 11.11 4.54 -0.46
CA MET A 51 9.94 4.88 -1.28
C MET A 51 10.33 5.83 -2.42
N ALA A 52 11.24 6.76 -2.18
CA ALA A 52 11.79 7.66 -3.19
C ALA A 52 12.55 6.89 -4.28
N GLU A 53 13.33 5.87 -3.91
CA GLU A 53 13.98 4.95 -4.87
C GLU A 53 12.98 4.21 -5.76
N ARG A 54 11.75 4.00 -5.28
CA ARG A 54 10.65 3.36 -6.02
C ARG A 54 9.78 4.36 -6.78
N GLY A 55 10.13 5.65 -6.77
CA GLY A 55 9.41 6.72 -7.45
C GLY A 55 8.22 7.28 -6.68
N PHE A 56 8.15 7.07 -5.36
CA PHE A 56 7.11 7.65 -4.49
C PHE A 56 7.74 8.68 -3.55
N GLU A 57 7.36 9.95 -3.71
CA GLU A 57 7.80 11.05 -2.82
C GLU A 57 6.94 11.09 -1.56
N VAL A 58 7.42 10.50 -0.46
CA VAL A 58 6.70 10.46 0.82
C VAL A 58 7.40 11.38 1.82
N ASP A 59 6.74 12.45 2.26
CA ASP A 59 7.26 13.33 3.32
C ASP A 59 7.02 12.73 4.71
N HIS A 60 8.01 12.89 5.60
CA HIS A 60 7.98 12.37 6.98
C HIS A 60 7.65 13.45 8.03
N SER A 61 7.19 14.64 7.61
CA SER A 61 6.92 15.79 8.49
C SER A 61 5.49 15.89 9.02
#